data_AF-A0A812MJT2-F1
#
_entry.id   AF-A0A812MJT2-F1
#
_cell.length_a   1.000
_cell.length_b   1.000
_cell.length_c   1.000
_cell.angle_alpha   90.00
_cell.angle_beta   90.00
_cell.angle_gamma   90.00
#
_symmetry.space_group_name_H-M   'P 1'
#
loop_
_entity.id
_entity.type
_entity.pdbx_description
1 polymer ?
#
loop_
_entity_poly.entity_id
_entity_poly.type
_entity_poly.pdbx_seq_one_letter_code
_entity_poly.pdbx_strand_id
1 'polypeptide(L)'
;PVAQESADAVRPGRLAARLCRADRWMSENGGDEFDARLTKLRRDISDFVEDNKLDDRVARIMQNMHPIDVQKVMKISFPDDCRSPSGFVVAQIRKAESEAGRPKDYRWDGRSFSEQSRDRGKRD
;
A
#
# COMPACT_ATOMS: atom_id res chain seq x y z
N PRO A 1 -10.87 -29.51 67.69
CA PRO A 1 -10.92 -30.65 66.73
C PRO A 1 -11.70 -30.19 65.51
N VAL A 2 -10.99 -29.90 64.41
CA VAL A 2 -11.62 -29.46 63.16
C VAL A 2 -12.13 -30.70 62.44
N ALA A 3 -13.43 -30.76 62.16
CA ALA A 3 -14.06 -31.80 61.38
C ALA A 3 -14.38 -31.25 59.99
N GLN A 4 -13.77 -31.87 58.98
CA GLN A 4 -14.19 -31.82 57.58
C GLN A 4 -15.42 -32.69 57.38
N GLU A 5 -16.43 -32.21 56.63
CA GLU A 5 -17.35 -33.03 55.81
C GLU A 5 -18.11 -32.05 54.87
N SER A 6 -17.77 -31.98 53.59
CA SER A 6 -18.34 -32.73 52.45
C SER A 6 -19.79 -32.38 52.07
N ALA A 7 -19.88 -31.79 50.88
CA ALA A 7 -20.78 -32.16 49.77
C ALA A 7 -22.28 -31.78 49.77
N ASP A 8 -22.64 -31.22 48.60
CA ASP A 8 -23.89 -31.34 47.85
C ASP A 8 -25.16 -30.59 48.30
N ALA A 9 -25.49 -29.54 47.55
CA ALA A 9 -26.86 -29.34 47.06
C ALA A 9 -26.91 -28.41 45.83
N VAL A 10 -27.13 -29.02 44.68
CA VAL A 10 -27.59 -28.43 43.42
C VAL A 10 -28.77 -27.45 43.62
N ARG A 11 -28.73 -26.29 42.94
CA ARG A 11 -29.95 -25.54 42.57
C ARG A 11 -29.86 -25.04 41.12
N PRO A 12 -30.76 -25.48 40.22
CA PRO A 12 -30.86 -24.98 38.86
C PRO A 12 -31.86 -23.81 38.80
N GLY A 13 -31.69 -22.91 37.83
CA GLY A 13 -32.69 -21.87 37.55
C GLY A 13 -32.20 -20.80 36.60
N ARG A 14 -32.28 -21.10 35.30
CA ARG A 14 -32.08 -20.14 34.20
C ARG A 14 -33.09 -19.01 34.28
N LEU A 15 -32.66 -17.78 34.03
CA LEU A 15 -33.41 -16.84 33.20
C LEU A 15 -32.46 -15.77 32.65
N ALA A 16 -32.30 -15.84 31.32
CA ALA A 16 -31.48 -14.98 30.51
C ALA A 16 -32.01 -13.54 30.54
N ALA A 17 -31.11 -12.57 30.72
CA ALA A 17 -31.36 -11.19 30.37
C ALA A 17 -30.10 -10.55 29.75
N ARG A 18 -30.07 -10.63 28.42
CA ARG A 18 -29.59 -9.58 27.50
C ARG A 18 -28.08 -9.28 27.52
N LEU A 19 -27.31 -10.26 27.06
CA LEU A 19 -26.04 -9.99 26.36
C LEU A 19 -26.34 -9.35 24.99
N CYS A 20 -26.48 -8.03 24.92
CA CYS A 20 -26.43 -7.27 23.66
C CYS A 20 -25.92 -5.85 23.89
N ARG A 21 -24.61 -5.63 23.74
CA ARG A 21 -24.06 -4.50 22.96
C ARG A 21 -22.59 -4.72 22.57
N ALA A 22 -22.29 -5.90 22.07
CA ALA A 22 -21.09 -6.12 21.28
C ALA A 22 -21.32 -5.53 19.87
N ASP A 23 -21.50 -4.21 19.72
CA ASP A 23 -21.76 -3.59 18.39
C ASP A 23 -21.36 -2.10 18.35
N ARG A 24 -20.11 -1.79 18.69
CA ARG A 24 -19.44 -0.64 18.07
C ARG A 24 -17.99 -0.96 17.74
N TRP A 25 -17.78 -2.18 17.23
CA TRP A 25 -16.64 -2.43 16.38
C TRP A 25 -17.14 -2.21 14.95
N MET A 26 -17.25 -0.94 14.58
CA MET A 26 -17.51 -0.61 13.18
C MET A 26 -16.18 -0.77 12.46
N SER A 27 -16.14 -1.87 11.72
CA SER A 27 -15.17 -2.22 10.71
C SER A 27 -14.90 -1.03 9.78
N GLU A 28 -13.72 -0.42 9.91
CA GLU A 28 -13.07 0.36 8.85
C GLU A 28 -11.84 -0.43 8.34
N ASN A 29 -12.03 -1.73 8.08
CA ASN A 29 -10.98 -2.67 7.68
C ASN A 29 -10.30 -2.36 6.33
N GLY A 30 -10.67 -1.26 5.65
CA GLY A 30 -10.15 -0.90 4.32
C GLY A 30 -8.93 0.03 4.35
N GLY A 31 -8.73 0.80 5.42
CA GLY A 31 -7.60 1.73 5.54
C GLY A 31 -6.28 1.02 5.80
N ASP A 32 -6.31 0.01 6.66
CA ASP A 32 -5.11 -0.69 7.13
C ASP A 32 -4.35 -1.40 5.99
N GLU A 33 -5.06 -2.00 5.03
CA GLU A 33 -4.43 -2.66 3.88
C GLU A 33 -3.78 -1.65 2.91
N PHE A 34 -4.45 -0.52 2.67
CA PHE A 34 -3.94 0.54 1.82
C PHE A 34 -2.66 1.15 2.41
N ASP A 35 -2.68 1.48 3.70
CA ASP A 35 -1.54 2.04 4.41
C ASP A 35 -0.36 1.07 4.47
N ALA A 36 -0.63 -0.22 4.69
CA ALA A 36 0.40 -1.26 4.64
C ALA A 36 1.03 -1.33 3.23
N ARG A 37 0.22 -1.28 2.17
CA ARG A 37 0.70 -1.33 0.78
C ARG A 37 1.49 -0.07 0.40
N LEU A 38 1.07 1.11 0.87
CA LEU A 38 1.80 2.36 0.68
C LEU A 38 3.15 2.35 1.41
N THR A 39 3.17 1.87 2.65
CA THR A 39 4.40 1.70 3.43
C THR A 39 5.36 0.77 2.73
N LYS A 40 4.86 -0.36 2.22
CA LYS A 40 5.65 -1.30 1.42
C LYS A 40 6.22 -0.64 0.17
N LEU A 41 5.39 0.05 -0.62
CA LEU A 41 5.84 0.75 -1.84
C LEU A 41 6.95 1.76 -1.54
N ARG A 42 6.82 2.55 -0.46
CA ARG A 42 7.83 3.54 -0.06
C ARG A 42 9.16 2.89 0.28
N ARG A 43 9.13 1.74 0.97
CA ARG A 43 10.32 0.94 1.24
C ARG A 43 10.93 0.39 -0.05
N ASP A 44 10.12 -0.21 -0.91
CA ASP A 44 10.57 -0.74 -2.20
C ASP A 44 11.23 0.37 -3.06
N ILE A 45 10.73 1.62 -3.00
CA ILE A 45 11.36 2.79 -3.66
C ILE A 45 12.73 3.08 -3.05
N SER A 46 12.83 3.08 -1.71
CA SER A 46 14.08 3.35 -1.01
C SER A 46 15.14 2.31 -1.35
N ASP A 47 14.77 1.03 -1.26
CA ASP A 47 15.65 -0.11 -1.55
C ASP A 47 16.13 -0.03 -3.02
N PHE A 48 15.22 0.23 -3.97
CA PHE A 48 15.57 0.41 -5.39
C PHE A 48 16.53 1.57 -5.64
N VAL A 49 16.36 2.69 -4.94
CA VAL A 49 17.24 3.87 -5.05
C VAL A 49 18.62 3.57 -4.50
N GLU A 50 18.71 2.89 -3.36
CA GLU A 50 19.97 2.50 -2.73
C GLU A 50 20.72 1.46 -3.58
N ASP A 51 20.04 0.40 -3.99
CA ASP A 51 20.61 -0.70 -4.77
C ASP A 51 21.21 -0.22 -6.10
N ASN A 52 20.56 0.76 -6.75
CA ASN A 52 20.98 1.31 -8.03
C ASN A 52 21.77 2.62 -7.93
N LYS A 53 22.11 3.06 -6.70
CA LYS A 53 22.85 4.31 -6.42
C LYS A 53 22.24 5.53 -7.11
N LEU A 54 20.92 5.68 -7.02
CA LEU A 54 20.19 6.78 -7.65
C LEU A 54 20.21 8.02 -6.76
N ASP A 55 20.00 9.18 -7.37
CA ASP A 55 19.91 10.44 -6.62
C ASP A 55 18.62 10.54 -5.80
N ASP A 56 18.67 11.26 -4.67
CA ASP A 56 17.51 11.58 -3.82
C ASP A 56 16.37 12.25 -4.60
N ARG A 57 16.71 12.97 -5.68
CA ARG A 57 15.73 13.58 -6.57
C ARG A 57 14.83 12.53 -7.21
N VAL A 58 15.40 11.39 -7.60
CA VAL A 58 14.65 10.28 -8.22
C VAL A 58 13.69 9.67 -7.21
N ALA A 59 14.15 9.45 -5.97
CA ALA A 59 13.30 8.98 -4.87
C ALA A 59 12.08 9.88 -4.67
N ARG A 60 12.28 11.21 -4.65
CA ARG A 60 11.18 12.17 -4.51
C ARG A 60 10.19 12.14 -5.68
N ILE A 61 10.67 11.94 -6.90
CA ILE A 61 9.80 11.82 -8.08
C ILE A 61 8.96 10.54 -7.98
N MET A 62 9.61 9.40 -7.70
CA MET A 62 8.92 8.10 -7.57
C MET A 62 7.89 8.10 -6.44
N GLN A 63 8.14 8.78 -5.32
CA GLN A 63 7.17 8.91 -4.22
C GLN A 63 5.92 9.73 -4.58
N ASN A 64 6.03 10.66 -5.54
CA ASN A 64 4.91 11.50 -5.99
C ASN A 64 4.23 10.96 -7.27
N MET A 65 4.82 9.92 -7.87
CA MET A 65 4.30 9.23 -9.05
C MET A 65 3.19 8.24 -8.68
N HIS A 66 2.35 7.89 -9.64
CA HIS A 66 1.34 6.86 -9.44
C HIS A 66 2.00 5.48 -9.18
N PRO A 67 1.51 4.68 -8.20
CA PRO A 67 2.11 3.40 -7.82
C PRO A 67 2.31 2.42 -8.98
N ILE A 68 1.38 2.40 -9.95
CA ILE A 68 1.47 1.54 -11.13
C ILE A 68 2.69 1.90 -11.98
N ASP A 69 2.98 3.19 -12.17
CA ASP A 69 4.12 3.62 -12.98
C ASP A 69 5.43 3.37 -12.24
N VAL A 70 5.46 3.61 -10.93
CA VAL A 70 6.60 3.26 -10.08
C VAL A 70 6.93 1.77 -10.24
N GLN A 71 5.92 0.90 -10.16
CA GLN A 71 6.11 -0.54 -10.36
C GLN A 71 6.58 -0.89 -11.77
N LYS A 72 6.15 -0.17 -12.81
CA LYS A 72 6.68 -0.36 -14.17
C LYS A 72 8.16 0.01 -14.22
N VAL A 73 8.54 1.15 -13.65
CA VAL A 73 9.93 1.63 -13.63
C VAL A 73 10.84 0.66 -12.87
N MET A 74 10.42 0.17 -11.71
CA MET A 74 11.17 -0.81 -10.90
C MET A 74 11.38 -2.16 -11.60
N LYS A 75 10.52 -2.53 -12.55
CA LYS A 75 10.64 -3.78 -13.31
C LYS A 75 11.66 -3.68 -14.46
N ILE A 76 12.09 -2.48 -14.82
CA ILE A 76 13.02 -2.26 -15.92
C ILE A 76 14.44 -2.52 -15.42
N SER A 77 15.17 -3.40 -16.12
CA SER A 77 16.59 -3.62 -15.90
C SER A 77 17.43 -2.50 -16.53
N PHE A 78 18.52 -2.13 -15.87
CA PHE A 78 19.49 -1.19 -16.41
C PHE A 78 20.32 -1.83 -17.54
N PRO A 79 20.68 -1.09 -18.59
CA PRO A 79 21.61 -1.57 -19.60
C PRO A 79 23.03 -1.68 -19.03
N ASP A 80 23.81 -2.63 -19.53
CA ASP A 80 25.18 -2.90 -19.06
C ASP A 80 26.12 -1.67 -19.17
N ASP A 81 25.89 -0.81 -20.17
CA ASP A 81 26.67 0.43 -20.40
C ASP A 81 25.88 1.69 -19.98
N CYS A 82 25.36 1.70 -18.75
CA CYS A 82 24.63 2.84 -18.22
C CYS A 82 25.56 3.91 -17.64
N ARG A 83 25.75 5.00 -18.37
CA ARG A 83 26.61 6.13 -17.95
C ARG A 83 26.04 6.93 -16.78
N SER A 84 24.71 6.97 -16.63
CA SER A 84 24.02 7.67 -15.53
C SER A 84 22.71 6.94 -15.19
N PRO A 85 22.68 6.16 -14.10
CA PRO A 85 21.49 5.40 -13.72
C PRO A 85 20.34 6.33 -13.33
N SER A 86 20.60 7.43 -12.62
CA SER A 86 19.60 8.46 -12.32
C SER A 86 18.95 9.04 -13.58
N GLY A 87 19.75 9.39 -14.59
CA GLY A 87 19.24 9.92 -15.86
C GLY A 87 18.38 8.92 -16.63
N PHE A 88 18.79 7.65 -16.62
CA PHE A 88 18.03 6.56 -17.23
C PHE A 88 16.66 6.37 -16.56
N VAL A 89 16.62 6.34 -15.22
CA VAL A 89 15.36 6.19 -14.47
C VAL A 89 14.42 7.36 -14.72
N VAL A 90 14.94 8.60 -14.76
CA VAL A 90 14.12 9.78 -15.10
C VAL A 90 13.55 9.69 -16.51
N ALA A 91 14.31 9.17 -17.47
CA ALA A 91 13.79 8.92 -18.82
C ALA A 91 12.67 7.86 -18.82
N GLN A 92 12.83 6.77 -18.03
CA GLN A 92 11.79 5.75 -17.91
C GLN A 92 10.54 6.23 -17.20
N ILE A 93 10.68 7.07 -16.18
CA ILE A 93 9.58 7.77 -15.51
C ILE A 93 8.74 8.52 -16.54
N ARG A 94 9.37 9.36 -17.37
CA ARG A 94 8.67 10.14 -18.40
C ARG A 94 7.99 9.24 -19.43
N LYS A 95 8.61 8.13 -19.79
CA LYS A 95 8.03 7.14 -20.71
C LYS A 95 6.78 6.49 -20.09
N ALA A 96 6.87 6.01 -18.85
CA ALA A 96 5.76 5.36 -18.15
C ALA A 96 4.56 6.31 -17.98
N GLU A 97 4.79 7.57 -17.63
CA GLU A 97 3.74 8.59 -17.52
C GLU A 97 3.09 8.88 -18.88
N SER A 98 3.89 9.00 -19.93
CA SER A 98 3.40 9.26 -21.30
C SER A 98 2.57 8.09 -21.83
N GLU A 99 3.01 6.85 -21.61
CA GLU A 99 2.30 5.63 -22.02
C GLU A 99 0.95 5.48 -21.32
N ALA A 100 0.84 6.00 -20.10
CA ALA A 100 -0.40 6.00 -19.37
C ALA A 100 -1.28 7.24 -19.60
N GLY A 101 -0.86 8.16 -20.49
CA GLY A 101 -1.60 9.37 -20.79
C GLY A 101 -1.71 10.35 -19.61
N ARG A 102 -0.75 10.30 -18.67
CA ARG A 102 -0.70 11.24 -17.54
C ARG A 102 -0.23 12.61 -18.05
N PRO A 103 -0.86 13.72 -17.61
CA PRO A 103 -0.40 15.05 -17.98
C PRO A 103 0.99 15.32 -17.42
N LYS A 104 1.74 16.20 -18.08
CA LYS A 104 2.98 16.76 -17.53
C LYS A 104 2.64 17.45 -16.21
N ASP A 105 3.40 17.16 -15.15
CA ASP A 105 3.14 17.59 -13.76
C ASP A 105 2.00 16.86 -13.05
N TYR A 106 1.63 15.66 -13.51
CA TYR A 106 0.76 14.76 -12.74
C TYR A 106 1.39 14.46 -11.37
N ARG A 107 0.61 14.65 -10.31
CA ARG A 107 0.98 14.29 -8.95
C ARG A 107 -0.07 13.34 -8.39
N TRP A 108 0.38 12.19 -7.91
CA TRP A 108 -0.51 11.22 -7.28
C TRP A 108 -1.07 11.78 -5.96
N ASP A 109 -2.37 11.60 -5.76
CA ASP A 109 -3.12 12.11 -4.62
C ASP A 109 -3.06 11.20 -3.38
N GLY A 110 -2.44 10.02 -3.51
CA GLY A 110 -2.30 9.06 -2.43
C GLY A 110 -3.61 8.37 -2.05
N ARG A 111 -4.65 8.39 -2.92
CA ARG A 111 -5.97 7.82 -2.60
C ARG A 111 -6.22 6.45 -3.20
N SER A 112 -5.59 6.13 -4.34
CA SER A 112 -5.85 4.86 -5.04
C SER A 112 -4.60 4.29 -5.71
N PHE A 113 -4.44 2.98 -5.62
CA PHE A 113 -3.45 2.21 -6.41
C PHE A 113 -4.00 1.80 -7.78
N SER A 114 -5.31 1.80 -7.98
CA SER A 114 -5.91 1.40 -9.25
C SER A 114 -5.96 2.58 -10.22
N GLU A 115 -5.60 2.29 -11.48
CA GLU A 115 -5.83 3.19 -12.60
C GLU A 115 -7.34 3.27 -12.79
N GLN A 116 -7.98 4.38 -12.40
CA GLN A 116 -9.35 4.64 -12.86
C GLN A 116 -9.24 4.76 -14.37
N SER A 117 -9.65 3.71 -15.08
CA SER A 117 -9.65 3.60 -16.54
C SER A 117 -10.16 4.89 -17.17
N ARG A 118 -9.25 5.80 -17.48
CA ARG A 118 -9.53 6.84 -18.47
C ARG A 118 -9.33 6.14 -19.78
N ASP A 119 -10.47 5.62 -20.24
CA ASP A 119 -10.82 5.35 -21.63
C ASP A 119 -9.69 5.69 -22.60
N ARG A 120 -9.19 4.65 -23.29
CA ARG A 120 -8.23 4.75 -24.40
C ARG A 120 -8.92 5.45 -25.58
N GLY A 121 -9.18 6.74 -25.44
CA GLY A 121 -9.81 7.60 -26.42
C GLY A 121 -8.79 8.55 -27.05
N LYS A 122 -7.86 8.01 -27.86
CA LYS A 122 -7.50 8.58 -29.17
C LYS A 122 -6.46 7.71 -29.90
N ARG A 123 -6.97 6.98 -30.89
CA ARG A 123 -6.25 6.72 -32.15
C ARG A 123 -6.32 8.02 -32.95
N ASP A 124 -5.18 8.56 -33.37
CA ASP A 124 -5.05 9.47 -34.50
C ASP A 124 -3.92 8.94 -35.39
#